data_AF-A0A255TC26-F1
#
_entry.id   AF-A0A255TC26-F1
#
_cell.length_a   1.000
_cell.length_b   1.000
_cell.length_c   1.000
_cell.angle_alpha   90.00
_cell.angle_beta   90.00
_cell.angle_gamma   90.00
#
_symmetry.space_group_name_H-M   'P 1'
#
loop_
_entity.id
_entity.type
_entity.pdbx_description
1 polymer ?
#
loop_
_entity_poly.entity_id
_entity_poly.type
_entity_poly.pdbx_seq_one_letter_code
_entity_poly.pdbx_strand_id
1 'polypeptide(L)'
;MEKKDNIELRSEKVRHIIGRIPPLLIHFGTTIIALIVLAMAIITYFVHYPITINVNGEIVTFGHNLQAKVFVPYKYAALFNEKQTASVEFEGYDTIFQMNITPHFKKLITIDEKNYFEVKINLSKNDIVDFQIQPKQKVEAEILISDKTIWQLLGF
;
A
#
# COMPACT_ATOMS: atom_id res chain seq x y z
N MET A 1 -59.50 13.10 65.86
CA MET A 1 -58.93 11.73 65.91
C MET A 1 -59.38 11.03 64.65
N GLU A 2 -58.67 11.18 63.53
CA GLU A 2 -57.34 10.63 63.21
C GLU A 2 -57.38 9.13 62.84
N LYS A 3 -57.33 8.86 61.53
CA LYS A 3 -56.45 7.89 60.84
C LYS A 3 -56.82 7.93 59.35
N LYS A 4 -56.35 8.95 58.62
CA LYS A 4 -55.18 8.88 57.72
C LYS A 4 -55.24 7.68 56.78
N ASP A 5 -55.79 7.97 55.61
CA ASP A 5 -55.66 7.28 54.34
C ASP A 5 -54.23 6.74 54.16
N ASN A 6 -54.10 5.42 54.26
CA ASN A 6 -52.82 4.72 54.15
C ASN A 6 -52.95 3.54 53.19
N ILE A 7 -53.52 3.76 52.01
CA ILE A 7 -53.65 2.70 51.00
C ILE A 7 -53.22 3.12 49.59
N GLU A 8 -52.81 4.36 49.37
CA GLU A 8 -52.40 4.84 48.03
C GLU A 8 -50.89 4.80 47.76
N LEU A 9 -50.06 4.44 48.75
CA LEU A 9 -48.58 4.49 48.61
C LEU A 9 -47.90 3.13 48.42
N ARG A 10 -48.60 2.12 47.86
CA ARG A 10 -48.02 0.79 47.60
C ARG A 10 -48.27 0.21 46.21
N SER A 11 -48.48 1.06 45.19
CA SER A 11 -48.51 0.58 43.80
C SER A 11 -47.71 1.43 42.81
N GLU A 12 -47.38 2.68 43.14
CA GLU A 12 -46.53 3.51 42.29
C GLU A 12 -45.08 2.98 42.21
N LYS A 13 -44.58 2.43 43.32
CA LYS A 13 -43.22 1.87 43.39
C LYS A 13 -43.04 0.49 42.74
N VAL A 14 -44.11 -0.10 42.20
CA VAL A 14 -44.04 -1.41 41.52
C VAL A 14 -44.21 -1.25 40.00
N ARG A 15 -44.86 -0.18 39.51
CA ARG A 15 -44.99 0.07 38.06
C ARG A 15 -43.82 0.80 37.44
N HIS A 16 -42.95 1.42 38.23
CA HIS A 16 -41.77 2.10 37.70
C HIS A 16 -40.62 1.14 37.28
N ILE A 17 -40.77 -0.18 37.46
CA ILE A 17 -39.68 -1.16 37.18
C ILE A 17 -40.03 -2.11 36.02
N ILE A 18 -41.25 -2.10 35.48
CA ILE A 18 -41.69 -3.13 34.50
C ILE A 18 -41.47 -2.73 33.03
N GLY A 19 -41.08 -1.49 32.73
CA GLY A 19 -41.03 -1.01 31.34
C GLY A 19 -39.73 -0.34 30.88
N ARG A 20 -38.72 -0.18 31.74
CA ARG A 20 -37.46 0.42 31.30
C ARG A 20 -36.51 -0.70 30.92
N ILE A 21 -36.44 -1.01 29.62
CA ILE A 21 -35.31 -1.74 29.03
C ILE A 21 -34.06 -1.03 29.57
N PRO A 22 -33.25 -1.65 30.44
CA PRO A 22 -32.21 -0.93 31.15
C PRO A 22 -31.29 -0.28 30.11
N PRO A 23 -31.29 1.05 29.98
CA PRO A 23 -30.64 1.74 28.87
C PRO A 23 -29.11 1.58 28.89
N LEU A 24 -28.58 1.07 29.99
CA LEU A 24 -27.18 0.73 30.20
C LEU A 24 -26.70 -0.42 29.31
N LEU A 25 -27.53 -1.46 29.04
CA LEU A 25 -27.08 -2.60 28.23
C LEU A 25 -26.79 -2.21 26.76
N ILE A 26 -27.55 -1.26 26.24
CA ILE A 26 -27.45 -0.78 24.86
C ILE A 26 -26.15 -0.01 24.65
N HIS A 27 -25.71 0.76 25.65
CA HIS A 27 -24.50 1.58 25.56
C HIS A 27 -23.22 0.72 25.50
N PHE A 28 -23.17 -0.43 26.18
CA PHE A 28 -21.99 -1.30 26.12
C PHE A 28 -21.82 -1.94 24.73
N GLY A 29 -22.91 -2.39 24.10
CA GLY A 29 -22.87 -2.92 22.75
C GLY A 29 -22.40 -1.89 21.72
N THR A 30 -22.96 -0.68 21.77
CA THR A 30 -22.54 0.40 20.87
C THR A 30 -21.10 0.85 21.12
N THR A 31 -20.64 0.85 22.37
CA THR A 31 -19.25 1.21 22.72
C THR A 31 -18.26 0.20 22.14
N ILE A 32 -18.55 -1.10 22.24
CA ILE A 32 -17.69 -2.16 21.68
C ILE A 32 -17.62 -2.03 20.15
N ILE A 33 -18.77 -1.87 19.49
CA ILE A 33 -18.81 -1.70 18.03
C ILE A 33 -18.06 -0.43 17.60
N ALA A 34 -18.28 0.69 18.29
CA ALA A 34 -17.59 1.95 18.00
C ALA A 34 -16.07 1.82 18.15
N LEU A 35 -15.60 1.08 19.16
CA LEU A 35 -14.18 0.83 19.38
C LEU A 35 -13.56 -0.03 18.27
N ILE A 36 -14.28 -1.06 17.79
CA ILE A 36 -13.84 -1.88 16.65
C ILE A 36 -13.74 -1.03 15.37
N VAL A 37 -14.75 -0.20 15.09
CA VAL A 37 -14.75 0.68 13.91
C VAL A 37 -13.59 1.69 13.99
N LEU A 38 -13.35 2.27 15.17
CA LEU A 38 -12.23 3.20 15.38
C LEU A 38 -10.87 2.49 15.20
N ALA A 39 -10.71 1.28 15.73
CA ALA A 39 -9.48 0.50 15.54
C ALA A 39 -9.25 0.18 14.06
N MET A 40 -10.30 -0.18 13.32
CA MET A 40 -10.22 -0.44 11.88
C MET A 40 -9.83 0.83 11.10
N ALA A 41 -10.39 1.99 11.45
CA ALA A 41 -10.01 3.27 10.86
C ALA A 41 -8.52 3.58 11.08
N ILE A 42 -8.00 3.37 12.30
CA ILE A 42 -6.58 3.53 12.62
C ILE A 42 -5.73 2.60 11.76
N ILE A 43 -6.08 1.31 11.66
CA ILE A 43 -5.31 0.36 10.84
C ILE A 43 -5.28 0.81 9.38
N THR A 44 -6.41 1.16 8.78
CA THR A 44 -6.46 1.64 7.39
C THR A 44 -5.70 2.95 7.17
N TYR A 45 -5.51 3.76 8.23
CA TYR A 45 -4.72 4.97 8.18
C TYR A 45 -3.21 4.68 8.16
N PHE A 46 -2.75 3.72 8.95
CA PHE A 46 -1.32 3.41 9.08
C PHE A 46 -0.78 2.42 8.05
N VAL A 47 -1.62 1.55 7.47
CA VAL A 47 -1.15 0.54 6.50
C VAL A 47 -0.90 1.20 5.14
N HIS A 48 0.37 1.39 4.81
CA HIS A 48 0.84 1.74 3.47
C HIS A 48 0.73 0.51 2.56
N TYR A 49 0.20 0.69 1.35
CA TYR A 49 0.12 -0.37 0.35
C TYR A 49 1.11 -0.06 -0.77
N PRO A 50 2.36 -0.60 -0.70
CA PRO A 50 3.33 -0.44 -1.77
C PRO A 50 2.82 -1.14 -3.03
N ILE A 51 2.60 -0.38 -4.09
CA ILE A 51 2.26 -0.92 -5.41
C ILE A 51 3.57 -1.23 -6.13
N THR A 52 3.85 -2.52 -6.29
CA THR A 52 4.98 -3.01 -7.07
C THR A 52 4.55 -3.53 -8.44
N ILE A 53 5.44 -3.43 -9.43
CA ILE A 53 5.28 -4.05 -10.74
C ILE A 53 6.49 -4.88 -11.08
N ASN A 54 6.27 -6.12 -11.50
CA ASN A 54 7.32 -6.94 -12.09
C ASN A 54 7.46 -6.57 -13.57
N VAL A 55 8.68 -6.21 -13.97
CA VAL A 55 9.05 -5.89 -15.35
C VAL A 55 10.33 -6.61 -15.75
N ASN A 56 10.34 -7.06 -17.00
CA ASN A 56 11.50 -7.72 -17.59
C ASN A 56 12.33 -6.71 -18.39
N GLY A 57 13.63 -6.99 -18.45
CA GLY A 57 14.59 -6.18 -19.18
C GLY A 57 15.87 -6.91 -19.50
N GLU A 58 16.82 -6.15 -20.02
CA GLU A 58 18.11 -6.65 -20.46
C GLU A 58 19.22 -5.69 -20.02
N ILE A 59 20.41 -6.26 -19.80
CA ILE A 59 21.61 -5.48 -19.57
C ILE A 59 22.11 -4.89 -20.88
N VAL A 60 22.32 -3.57 -20.87
CA VAL A 60 22.90 -2.83 -21.98
C VAL A 60 24.10 -2.02 -21.53
N THR A 61 25.13 -1.99 -22.36
CA THR A 61 26.33 -1.18 -22.12
C THR A 61 26.12 0.20 -22.74
N PHE A 62 26.07 1.24 -21.91
CA PHE A 62 26.05 2.63 -22.37
C PHE A 62 27.42 3.27 -22.10
N GLY A 63 28.25 3.34 -23.15
CA GLY A 63 29.63 3.82 -23.04
C GLY A 63 30.48 2.84 -22.22
N HIS A 64 30.98 3.28 -21.06
CA HIS A 64 31.79 2.47 -20.14
C HIS A 64 31.01 1.94 -18.93
N ASN A 65 29.72 2.28 -18.81
CA ASN A 65 28.88 1.89 -17.68
C ASN A 65 27.83 0.85 -18.11
N LEU A 66 27.58 -0.09 -17.21
CA LEU A 66 26.51 -1.07 -17.35
C LEU A 66 25.19 -0.43 -16.90
N GLN A 67 24.12 -0.61 -17.65
CA GLN A 67 22.78 -0.16 -17.27
C GLN A 67 21.78 -1.28 -17.57
N ALA A 68 20.81 -1.49 -16.67
CA ALA A 68 19.69 -2.37 -16.97
C ALA A 68 18.60 -1.53 -17.63
N LYS A 69 18.10 -2.04 -18.75
CA LYS A 69 17.05 -1.45 -19.55
C LYS A 69 15.79 -2.27 -19.36
N VAL A 70 14.78 -1.71 -18.71
CA VAL A 70 13.50 -2.36 -18.45
C VAL A 70 12.37 -1.61 -19.14
N PHE A 71 11.33 -2.35 -19.54
CA PHE A 71 10.17 -1.79 -20.24
C PHE A 71 8.95 -1.75 -19.32
N VAL A 72 8.47 -0.54 -19.04
CA VAL A 72 7.34 -0.34 -18.13
C VAL A 72 6.09 0.06 -18.90
N PRO A 73 4.92 -0.54 -18.63
CA PRO A 73 3.67 -0.14 -19.27
C PRO A 73 3.36 1.35 -19.05
N TYR A 74 2.99 2.05 -20.12
CA TYR A 74 2.77 3.50 -20.11
C TYR A 74 1.66 3.97 -19.16
N LYS A 75 0.70 3.09 -18.83
CA LYS A 75 -0.35 3.38 -17.84
C LYS A 75 0.19 3.81 -16.47
N TYR A 76 1.42 3.42 -16.14
CA TYR A 76 2.08 3.78 -14.89
C TYR A 76 2.92 5.05 -14.96
N ALA A 77 3.12 5.65 -16.15
CA ALA A 77 4.03 6.78 -16.34
C ALA A 77 3.70 7.98 -15.42
N ALA A 78 2.42 8.26 -15.20
CA ALA A 78 1.96 9.35 -14.33
C ALA A 78 2.20 9.11 -12.83
N LEU A 79 2.49 7.87 -12.43
CA LEU A 79 2.77 7.52 -11.04
C LEU A 79 4.27 7.61 -10.72
N PHE A 80 5.12 7.73 -11.74
CA PHE A 80 6.55 7.81 -11.54
C PHE A 80 6.95 9.20 -11.02
N ASN A 81 7.44 9.26 -9.78
CA ASN A 81 8.03 10.47 -9.17
C ASN A 81 9.58 10.45 -9.28
N GLU A 82 10.22 11.56 -8.90
CA GLU A 82 11.65 11.83 -9.10
C GLU A 82 12.62 10.79 -8.52
N LYS A 83 12.21 10.00 -7.51
CA LYS A 83 13.05 8.98 -6.89
C LYS A 83 12.25 7.72 -6.59
N GLN A 84 12.54 6.65 -7.34
CA GLN A 84 11.99 5.32 -7.10
C GLN A 84 13.13 4.30 -7.00
N THR A 85 12.86 3.26 -6.22
CA THR A 85 13.74 2.12 -6.03
C THR A 85 13.17 0.91 -6.78
N ALA A 86 14.06 0.14 -7.41
CA ALA A 86 13.76 -1.16 -7.98
C ALA A 86 14.48 -2.23 -7.19
N SER A 87 13.78 -3.31 -6.89
CA SER A 87 14.40 -4.60 -6.59
C SER A 87 14.80 -5.22 -7.93
N VAL A 88 16.06 -5.55 -8.13
CA VAL A 88 16.59 -6.06 -9.39
C VAL A 88 17.20 -7.43 -9.16
N GLU A 89 16.81 -8.39 -9.98
CA GLU A 89 17.33 -9.75 -10.02
C GLU A 89 17.97 -10.00 -11.39
N PHE A 90 19.19 -10.55 -11.38
CA PHE A 90 19.94 -10.83 -12.59
C PHE A 90 19.87 -12.33 -12.91
N GLU A 91 19.62 -12.68 -14.17
CA GLU A 91 19.56 -14.07 -14.62
C GLU A 91 20.83 -14.84 -14.22
N GLY A 92 20.69 -15.90 -13.43
CA GLY A 92 21.82 -16.70 -12.92
C GLY A 92 22.28 -16.33 -11.51
N TYR A 93 21.63 -15.38 -10.85
CA TYR A 93 21.89 -15.01 -9.46
C TYR A 93 20.59 -14.92 -8.66
N ASP A 94 20.54 -15.57 -7.49
CA ASP A 94 19.40 -15.59 -6.57
C ASP A 94 19.45 -14.42 -5.57
N THR A 95 20.02 -13.29 -5.99
CA THR A 95 20.23 -12.11 -5.14
C THR A 95 19.44 -10.93 -5.68
N ILE A 96 18.66 -10.31 -4.79
CA ILE A 96 17.87 -9.12 -5.08
C ILE A 96 18.67 -7.87 -4.68
N PHE A 97 18.83 -6.95 -5.62
CA PHE A 97 19.54 -5.68 -5.42
C PHE A 97 18.57 -4.51 -5.39
N GLN A 98 18.65 -3.66 -4.36
CA GLN A 98 17.89 -2.41 -4.31
C GLN A 98 18.65 -1.31 -5.05
N MET A 99 18.12 -0.87 -6.19
CA MET A 99 18.77 0.12 -7.05
C MET A 99 17.91 1.35 -7.29
N ASN A 100 18.55 2.51 -7.40
CA ASN A 100 17.88 3.74 -7.80
C ASN A 100 17.61 3.75 -9.30
N ILE A 101 16.41 4.20 -9.66
CA ILE A 101 15.94 4.22 -11.04
C ILE A 101 15.96 5.63 -11.59
N THR A 102 16.28 5.80 -12.87
CA THR A 102 16.06 7.05 -13.60
C THR A 102 15.06 6.80 -14.74
N PRO A 103 13.82 7.30 -14.65
CA PRO A 103 12.84 7.10 -15.71
C PRO A 103 13.20 7.90 -16.96
N HIS A 104 13.04 7.29 -18.14
CA HIS A 104 13.32 7.95 -19.41
C HIS A 104 12.08 7.97 -20.31
N PHE A 105 11.18 8.91 -20.05
CA PHE A 105 9.86 9.00 -20.71
C PHE A 105 9.89 9.39 -22.20
N LYS A 106 11.05 9.81 -22.75
CA LYS A 106 11.11 10.42 -24.08
C LYS A 106 10.87 9.47 -25.26
N LYS A 107 10.81 8.15 -25.02
CA LYS A 107 10.65 7.15 -26.09
C LYS A 107 9.50 6.18 -25.78
N LEU A 108 8.43 6.28 -26.57
CA LEU A 108 7.32 5.32 -26.60
C LEU A 108 7.74 4.09 -27.42
N ILE A 109 7.44 2.90 -26.90
CA ILE A 109 7.71 1.62 -27.55
C ILE A 109 6.42 0.81 -27.50
N THR A 110 5.91 0.40 -28.65
CA THR A 110 4.71 -0.43 -28.75
C THR A 110 5.11 -1.88 -28.90
N ILE A 111 4.70 -2.72 -27.95
CA ILE A 111 4.94 -4.17 -27.94
C ILE A 111 3.56 -4.82 -27.79
N ASP A 112 3.16 -5.67 -28.74
CA ASP A 112 1.91 -6.44 -28.65
C ASP A 112 0.67 -5.55 -28.37
N GLU A 113 0.50 -4.50 -29.20
CA GLU A 113 -0.55 -3.46 -29.11
C GLU A 113 -0.58 -2.63 -27.80
N LYS A 114 0.36 -2.86 -26.87
CA LYS A 114 0.50 -2.11 -25.62
C LYS A 114 1.67 -1.15 -25.69
N ASN A 115 1.49 0.02 -25.09
CA ASN A 115 2.53 1.05 -25.03
C ASN A 115 3.37 0.91 -23.77
N TYR A 116 4.68 0.98 -23.96
CA TYR A 116 5.71 0.93 -22.93
C TYR A 116 6.62 2.15 -23.02
N PHE A 117 7.25 2.49 -21.91
CA PHE A 117 8.36 3.44 -21.86
C PHE A 117 9.61 2.76 -21.29
N GLU A 118 10.76 3.30 -21.68
CA GLU A 118 12.06 2.80 -21.24
C GLU A 118 12.43 3.39 -19.88
N VAL A 119 12.84 2.51 -18.98
CA VAL A 119 13.38 2.88 -17.68
C VAL A 119 14.80 2.37 -17.57
N LYS A 120 15.71 3.26 -17.14
CA LYS A 120 17.13 2.96 -17.00
C LYS A 120 17.46 2.82 -15.52
N ILE A 121 18.02 1.66 -15.18
CA ILE A 121 18.56 1.40 -13.85
C ILE A 121 20.07 1.51 -13.98
N ASN A 122 20.66 2.43 -13.23
CA ASN A 122 22.10 2.63 -13.25
C ASN A 122 22.76 1.59 -12.33
N LEU A 123 23.63 0.77 -12.90
CA LEU A 123 24.41 -0.19 -12.12
C LEU A 123 25.74 0.47 -11.74
N SER A 124 25.94 0.75 -10.46
CA SER A 124 27.26 1.13 -9.97
C SER A 124 28.10 -0.13 -9.81
N LYS A 125 29.37 -0.12 -10.27
CA LYS A 125 30.28 -1.26 -10.06
C LYS A 125 30.48 -1.59 -8.58
N ASN A 126 30.27 -0.63 -7.68
CA ASN A 126 30.34 -0.85 -6.24
C ASN A 126 29.15 -1.64 -5.67
N ASP A 127 28.00 -1.64 -6.34
CA ASP A 127 26.81 -2.35 -5.86
C ASP A 127 26.86 -3.84 -6.21
N ILE A 128 27.80 -4.24 -7.08
CA ILE A 128 27.78 -5.54 -7.77
C ILE A 128 29.19 -6.14 -7.91
N VAL A 129 30.09 -5.77 -7.00
CA VAL A 129 31.54 -6.06 -7.03
C VAL A 129 31.86 -7.54 -7.27
N ASP A 130 31.06 -8.43 -6.71
CA ASP A 130 31.30 -9.89 -6.75
C ASP A 130 30.61 -10.61 -7.92
N PHE A 131 29.85 -9.89 -8.75
CA PHE A 131 29.00 -10.48 -9.78
C PHE A 131 29.53 -10.14 -11.18
N GLN A 132 29.74 -11.17 -12.00
CA GLN A 132 30.17 -11.01 -13.39
C GLN A 132 28.95 -10.81 -14.31
N ILE A 133 28.32 -9.63 -14.22
CA ILE A 133 27.19 -9.30 -15.09
C ILE A 133 27.68 -9.04 -16.52
N GLN A 134 27.03 -9.67 -17.50
CA GLN A 134 27.36 -9.52 -18.91
C GLN A 134 26.29 -8.73 -19.69
N PRO A 135 26.66 -8.05 -20.79
CA PRO A 135 25.69 -7.45 -21.71
C PRO A 135 24.74 -8.50 -22.27
N LYS A 136 23.47 -8.10 -22.49
CA LYS A 136 22.35 -8.94 -22.97
C LYS A 136 21.84 -10.00 -21.98
N GLN A 137 22.38 -10.06 -20.78
CA GLN A 137 21.82 -10.88 -19.71
C GLN A 137 20.42 -10.39 -19.36
N LYS A 138 19.47 -11.30 -19.10
CA LYS A 138 18.13 -10.91 -18.71
C LYS A 138 18.11 -10.40 -17.27
N VAL A 139 17.18 -9.50 -17.03
CA VAL A 139 16.95 -8.88 -15.74
C VAL A 139 15.47 -8.88 -15.47
N GLU A 140 15.10 -9.27 -14.26
CA GLU A 140 13.78 -9.04 -13.70
C GLU A 140 13.90 -7.90 -12.69
N ALA A 141 13.01 -6.93 -12.78
CA ALA A 141 12.98 -5.81 -11.86
C ALA A 141 11.58 -5.63 -11.30
N GLU A 142 11.48 -5.54 -9.99
CA GLU A 142 10.28 -5.15 -9.29
C GLU A 142 10.39 -3.68 -8.90
N ILE A 143 9.61 -2.82 -9.56
CA ILE A 143 9.64 -1.37 -9.32
C ILE A 143 8.56 -1.01 -8.33
N LEU A 144 8.94 -0.34 -7.24
CA LEU A 144 8.00 0.30 -6.32
C LEU A 144 7.50 1.61 -6.94
N ILE A 145 6.28 1.60 -7.48
CA ILE A 145 5.70 2.76 -8.16
C ILE A 145 5.14 3.77 -7.17
N SER A 146 4.46 3.29 -6.13
CA SER A 146 3.69 4.14 -5.23
C SER A 146 3.61 3.51 -3.84
N ASP A 147 4.04 4.25 -2.83
CA ASP A 147 3.91 3.89 -1.41
C ASP A 147 2.79 4.71 -0.74
N LYS A 148 1.63 4.76 -1.41
CA LYS A 148 0.50 5.58 -0.96
C LYS A 148 -0.38 4.78 0.00
N THR A 149 -0.93 5.47 0.99
CA THR A 149 -2.00 4.90 1.82
C THR A 149 -3.32 4.82 1.03
N ILE A 150 -4.25 3.99 1.49
CA ILE A 150 -5.61 3.87 0.91
C ILE A 150 -6.29 5.26 0.82
N TRP A 151 -6.09 6.11 1.83
CA TRP A 151 -6.63 7.48 1.86
C TRP A 151 -6.08 8.35 0.73
N GLN A 152 -4.76 8.33 0.52
CA GLN A 152 -4.12 9.05 -0.58
C GLN A 152 -4.53 8.51 -1.97
N LEU A 153 -4.91 7.23 -2.05
CA LEU A 153 -5.39 6.59 -3.27
C LEU A 153 -6.85 6.95 -3.58
N LEU A 154 -7.67 7.13 -2.54
CA LEU A 154 -9.08 7.56 -2.64
C LEU A 154 -9.26 9.08 -2.73
N GLY A 155 -8.19 9.86 -2.54
CA GLY A 155 -8.22 11.32 -2.72
C GLY A 155 -8.82 12.11 -1.56
N PHE A 156 -8.74 11.55 -0.34
CA PHE A 156 -9.12 12.23 0.91
C PHE A 156 -7.94 12.98 1.54
#